data_AF-A0A655JRC5-F1
#
_entry.id   AF-A0A655JRC5-F1
#
_cell.length_a   1.000
_cell.length_b   1.000
_cell.length_c   1.000
_cell.angle_alpha   90.00
_cell.angle_beta   90.00
_cell.angle_gamma   90.00
#
_symmetry.space_group_name_H-M   'P 1'
#
loop_
_entity.id
_entity.type
_entity.pdbx_description
1 polymer ?
#
loop_
_entity_poly.entity_id
_entity_poly.type
_entity_poly.pdbx_seq_one_letter_code
_entity_poly.pdbx_strand_id
1 'polypeptide(L)'
;MVDGYRPRDERSYVLYNTVDRQLARFALRGDRTMFLFVFRAEHDNPGVAPKDELRVQFGDVGWESRDILAALDDVEDLYFDVVSQIRMDRWSRGRVLLIGDAAGCISLLGGEGTGLAITEAYVLAGELARAGGDHRRAFDAYEKRLRPFIEGKQASAAKFIWFFATRTRFGLWFRNVAMRTMNFGPLATLFAGSVRDDFELPDYTW
;
A
#
# COMPACT_ATOMS: atom_id res chain seq x y z
N MET A 1 8.01 15.24 -0.46
CA MET A 1 9.39 14.69 -0.60
C MET A 1 10.37 15.80 -0.26
N VAL A 2 11.60 15.48 0.16
CA VAL A 2 12.60 16.49 0.55
C VAL A 2 13.93 16.25 -0.15
N ASP A 3 14.56 17.31 -0.63
CA ASP A 3 15.85 17.28 -1.31
C ASP A 3 17.00 17.41 -0.31
N GLY A 4 18.11 16.71 -0.53
CA GLY A 4 19.34 16.87 0.25
C GLY A 4 19.28 16.38 1.71
N TYR A 5 18.18 15.79 2.16
CA TYR A 5 18.03 15.29 3.53
C TYR A 5 19.12 14.28 3.90
N ARG A 6 19.60 14.34 5.14
CA ARG A 6 20.60 13.43 5.71
C ARG A 6 20.13 12.92 7.08
N PRO A 7 20.44 11.67 7.45
CA PRO A 7 21.29 10.69 6.76
C PRO A 7 20.63 10.06 5.51
N ARG A 8 21.46 9.58 4.56
CA ARG A 8 21.03 8.99 3.28
C ARG A 8 21.79 7.72 2.97
N ASP A 9 21.05 6.65 2.66
CA ASP A 9 21.57 5.41 2.11
C ASP A 9 20.55 4.84 1.11
N GLU A 10 20.97 4.74 -0.16
CA GLU A 10 20.15 4.30 -1.30
C GLU A 10 19.75 2.83 -1.25
N ARG A 11 20.41 2.03 -0.42
CA ARG A 11 20.13 0.60 -0.27
C ARG A 11 19.33 0.30 0.99
N SER A 12 18.91 1.33 1.72
CA SER A 12 18.22 1.19 3.00
C SER A 12 16.78 1.65 2.92
N TYR A 13 15.89 0.86 3.52
CA TYR A 13 14.56 1.27 3.91
C TYR A 13 14.51 1.26 5.44
N VAL A 14 14.47 2.43 6.05
CA VAL A 14 14.57 2.57 7.51
C VAL A 14 13.18 2.77 8.08
N LEU A 15 12.81 1.92 9.03
CA LEU A 15 11.54 1.95 9.74
C LEU A 15 11.74 2.23 11.21
N TYR A 16 11.07 3.26 11.71
CA TYR A 16 10.94 3.55 13.12
C TYR A 16 9.49 3.36 13.55
N ASN A 17 9.27 2.45 14.51
CA ASN A 17 7.93 2.06 14.93
C ASN A 17 7.75 2.31 16.43
N THR A 18 6.64 2.93 16.78
CA THR A 18 6.12 2.98 18.14
C THR A 18 4.75 2.33 18.18
N VAL A 19 4.09 2.34 19.35
CA VAL A 19 2.71 1.86 19.43
C VAL A 19 1.85 2.78 18.57
N ASP A 20 1.02 2.18 17.72
CA ASP A 20 0.07 2.84 16.81
C ASP A 20 0.65 3.79 15.74
N ARG A 21 1.97 3.94 15.65
CA ARG A 21 2.64 4.88 14.75
C ARG A 21 3.89 4.28 14.12
N GLN A 22 4.12 4.60 12.86
CA GLN A 22 5.27 4.21 12.08
C GLN A 22 5.74 5.40 11.25
N LEU A 23 7.05 5.65 11.30
CA LEU A 23 7.74 6.60 10.45
C LEU A 23 8.78 5.85 9.65
N ALA A 24 8.76 6.00 8.33
CA ALA A 24 9.75 5.42 7.44
C ALA A 24 10.51 6.49 6.68
N ARG A 25 11.78 6.20 6.36
CA ARG A 25 12.62 6.99 5.47
C ARG A 25 13.24 6.08 4.43
N PHE A 26 13.21 6.50 3.18
CA PHE A 26 13.95 5.84 2.10
C PHE A 26 14.34 6.83 1.01
N ALA A 27 15.47 6.51 0.37
CA ALA A 27 16.09 7.34 -0.64
C ALA A 27 15.48 7.09 -2.03
N LEU A 28 15.19 8.17 -2.74
CA LEU A 28 14.79 8.18 -4.15
C LEU A 28 15.93 8.72 -5.01
N ARG A 29 15.89 8.48 -6.32
CA ARG A 29 16.87 9.04 -7.27
C ARG A 29 16.87 10.57 -7.23
N GLY A 30 18.04 11.16 -7.51
CA GLY A 30 18.23 12.62 -7.59
C GLY A 30 18.39 13.30 -6.23
N ASP A 31 19.04 12.64 -5.27
CA ASP A 31 19.23 13.13 -3.89
C ASP A 31 17.93 13.50 -3.14
N ARG A 32 16.83 12.85 -3.53
CA ARG A 32 15.52 13.05 -2.91
C ARG A 32 15.26 11.99 -1.85
N THR A 33 14.57 12.36 -0.78
CA THR A 33 14.18 11.47 0.30
C THR A 33 12.67 11.51 0.45
N MET A 34 12.06 10.33 0.57
CA MET A 34 10.64 10.19 0.90
C MET A 34 10.49 9.74 2.35
N PHE A 35 9.52 10.37 3.02
CA PHE A 35 9.05 9.98 4.33
C PHE A 35 7.67 9.38 4.19
N LEU A 36 7.43 8.29 4.91
CA LEU A 36 6.12 7.68 5.02
C LEU A 36 5.68 7.73 6.48
N PHE A 37 4.57 8.41 6.73
CA PHE A 37 3.92 8.47 8.03
C PHE A 37 2.71 7.54 8.01
N VAL A 38 2.64 6.62 8.97
CA VAL A 38 1.48 5.76 9.18
C VAL A 38 1.11 5.85 10.64
N PHE A 39 -0.14 6.18 10.94
CA PHE A 39 -0.64 6.22 12.30
C PHE A 39 -2.09 5.75 12.34
N ARG A 40 -2.52 5.30 13.51
CA ARG A 40 -3.91 4.95 13.76
C ARG A 40 -4.68 6.21 14.20
N ALA A 41 -5.75 6.51 13.49
CA ALA A 41 -6.74 7.51 13.90
C ALA A 41 -8.10 6.82 14.15
N GLU A 42 -8.91 7.35 15.07
CA GLU A 42 -10.27 6.85 15.30
C GLU A 42 -11.22 7.28 14.17
N HIS A 43 -11.07 8.51 13.69
CA HIS A 43 -11.85 9.09 12.61
C HIS A 43 -10.97 10.05 11.80
N ASP A 44 -11.36 10.26 10.53
CA ASP A 44 -10.79 11.34 9.74
C ASP A 44 -11.15 12.70 10.38
N ASN A 45 -10.20 13.63 10.38
CA ASN A 45 -10.36 14.95 10.96
C ASN A 45 -10.13 16.03 9.90
N PRO A 46 -11.11 16.24 8.99
CA PRO A 46 -10.95 17.14 7.85
C PRO A 46 -10.78 18.62 8.25
N GLY A 47 -10.96 18.96 9.53
CA GLY A 47 -10.76 20.32 10.05
C GLY A 47 -9.32 20.66 10.43
N VAL A 48 -8.40 19.68 10.45
CA VAL A 48 -6.99 19.89 10.80
C VAL A 48 -6.14 19.78 9.54
N ALA A 49 -5.22 20.73 9.34
CA ALA A 49 -4.31 20.67 8.21
C ALA A 49 -3.40 19.42 8.35
N PRO A 50 -3.16 18.65 7.28
CA PRO A 50 -2.36 17.43 7.34
C PRO A 50 -1.00 17.59 8.03
N LYS A 51 -0.30 18.70 7.81
CA LYS A 51 0.98 18.98 8.45
C LYS A 51 0.85 19.14 9.97
N ASP A 52 -0.23 19.76 10.44
CA ASP A 52 -0.48 19.93 11.87
C ASP A 52 -0.83 18.61 12.54
N GLU A 53 -1.63 17.77 11.87
CA GLU A 53 -1.94 16.43 12.34
C GLU A 53 -0.64 15.60 12.47
N LEU A 54 0.25 15.67 11.48
CA LEU A 54 1.55 15.00 11.57
C LEU A 54 2.40 15.50 12.74
N ARG A 55 2.36 16.80 13.07
CA ARG A 55 3.08 17.33 14.25
C ARG A 55 2.49 16.82 15.56
N VAL A 56 1.16 16.74 15.66
CA VAL A 56 0.48 16.16 16.84
C VAL A 56 0.84 14.70 16.99
N GLN A 57 0.80 13.93 15.89
CA GLN A 57 1.00 12.49 15.92
C GLN A 57 2.47 12.08 16.08
N PHE A 58 3.43 12.87 15.59
CA PHE A 58 4.84 12.46 15.55
C PHE A 58 5.79 13.33 16.38
N GLY A 59 5.31 14.38 17.04
CA GLY A 59 6.16 15.30 17.81
C GLY A 59 6.88 14.67 19.02
N ASP A 60 6.33 13.60 19.59
CA ASP A 60 6.85 12.89 20.76
C ASP A 60 7.51 11.54 20.42
N VAL A 61 7.54 11.15 19.14
CA VAL A 61 7.91 9.79 18.71
C VAL A 61 9.42 9.53 18.85
N GLY A 62 10.27 10.56 18.81
CA GLY A 62 11.73 10.43 18.90
C GLY A 62 12.40 10.06 17.57
N TRP A 63 13.60 9.50 17.60
CA TRP A 63 14.43 9.26 16.40
C TRP A 63 14.63 10.56 15.58
N GLU A 64 14.48 10.51 14.26
CA GLU A 64 14.60 11.63 13.32
C GLU A 64 13.29 12.45 13.20
N SER A 65 12.23 12.13 13.98
CA SER A 65 10.91 12.76 13.83
C SER A 65 10.95 14.29 13.89
N ARG A 66 11.73 14.87 14.79
CA ARG A 66 11.88 16.32 14.92
C ARG A 66 12.43 16.96 13.63
N ASP A 67 13.50 16.39 13.08
CA ASP A 67 14.17 16.93 11.89
C ASP A 67 13.32 16.70 10.64
N ILE A 68 12.64 15.55 10.55
CA ILE A 68 11.70 15.22 9.49
C ILE A 68 10.49 16.17 9.52
N LEU A 69 9.94 16.46 10.70
CA LEU A 69 8.82 17.39 10.87
C LEU A 69 9.24 18.84 10.57
N ALA A 70 10.48 19.24 10.87
CA ALA A 70 11.00 20.55 10.48
C ALA A 70 11.12 20.66 8.95
N ALA A 71 11.61 19.60 8.29
CA ALA A 71 11.72 19.56 6.83
C ALA A 71 10.34 19.53 6.12
N LEU A 72 9.26 19.25 6.85
CA LEU A 72 7.89 19.25 6.30
C LEU A 72 7.42 20.66 5.92
N ASP A 73 7.98 21.70 6.54
CA ASP A 73 7.60 23.10 6.27
C ASP A 73 7.81 23.46 4.80
N ASP A 74 8.93 23.01 4.23
CA ASP A 74 9.34 23.25 2.84
C ASP A 74 8.66 22.30 1.82
N VAL A 75 7.84 21.34 2.27
CA VAL A 75 7.14 20.40 1.38
C VAL A 75 5.84 21.02 0.87
N GLU A 76 5.75 21.29 -0.42
CA GLU A 76 4.51 21.77 -1.06
C GLU A 76 3.56 20.60 -1.36
N ASP A 77 4.10 19.47 -1.83
CA ASP A 77 3.32 18.28 -2.23
C ASP A 77 3.29 17.22 -1.13
N LEU A 78 2.38 17.37 -0.17
CA LEU A 78 2.07 16.37 0.85
C LEU A 78 0.84 15.56 0.43
N TYR A 79 1.03 14.25 0.22
CA TYR A 79 -0.07 13.30 0.14
C TYR A 79 -0.45 12.82 1.55
N PHE A 80 -1.72 12.96 1.90
CA PHE A 80 -2.26 12.56 3.20
C PHE A 80 -3.68 12.04 2.99
N ASP A 81 -3.91 10.80 3.41
CA ASP A 81 -5.16 10.10 3.17
C ASP A 81 -5.35 8.95 4.16
N VAL A 82 -6.58 8.47 4.27
CA VAL A 82 -6.93 7.29 5.05
C VAL A 82 -6.64 6.03 4.27
N VAL A 83 -6.14 5.02 4.96
CA VAL A 83 -5.96 3.69 4.39
C VAL A 83 -7.32 3.00 4.29
N SER A 84 -7.84 2.84 3.08
CA SER A 84 -9.16 2.28 2.81
C SER A 84 -9.13 1.10 1.81
N GLN A 85 -10.25 0.38 1.73
CA GLN A 85 -10.51 -0.65 0.72
C GLN A 85 -11.87 -0.40 0.08
N ILE A 86 -11.97 -0.61 -1.22
CA ILE A 86 -13.24 -0.53 -1.96
C ILE A 86 -13.79 -1.94 -2.14
N ARG A 87 -14.99 -2.18 -1.58
CA ARG A 87 -15.69 -3.47 -1.66
C ARG A 87 -17.09 -3.25 -2.20
N MET A 88 -17.44 -3.97 -3.25
CA MET A 88 -18.76 -3.85 -3.87
C MET A 88 -19.23 -5.18 -4.45
N ASP A 89 -20.56 -5.36 -4.46
CA ASP A 89 -21.20 -6.59 -4.93
C ASP A 89 -21.07 -6.77 -6.45
N ARG A 90 -20.91 -5.68 -7.20
CA ARG A 90 -20.75 -5.70 -8.67
C ARG A 90 -19.89 -4.54 -9.15
N TRP A 91 -18.98 -4.80 -10.09
CA TRP A 91 -18.07 -3.78 -10.64
C TRP A 91 -18.61 -3.05 -11.87
N SER A 92 -19.70 -3.54 -12.45
CA SER A 92 -20.30 -2.97 -13.66
C SER A 92 -21.79 -2.64 -13.50
N ARG A 93 -22.21 -1.63 -14.26
CA ARG A 93 -23.63 -1.28 -14.46
C ARG A 93 -23.84 -0.80 -15.88
N GLY A 94 -24.65 -1.54 -16.64
CA GLY A 94 -24.92 -1.22 -18.04
C GLY A 94 -23.66 -1.32 -18.89
N ARG A 95 -23.21 -0.19 -19.45
CA ARG A 95 -21.98 -0.09 -20.27
C ARG A 95 -20.78 0.48 -19.52
N VAL A 96 -20.91 0.68 -18.22
CA VAL A 96 -19.84 1.21 -17.35
C VAL A 96 -19.29 0.07 -16.50
N LEU A 97 -17.97 -0.07 -16.50
CA LEU A 97 -17.20 -0.98 -15.64
C LEU A 97 -16.14 -0.16 -14.89
N LEU A 98 -16.00 -0.42 -13.60
CA LEU A 98 -14.93 0.13 -12.78
C LEU A 98 -13.69 -0.77 -12.86
N ILE A 99 -12.51 -0.16 -12.83
CA ILE A 99 -11.21 -0.84 -12.76
C ILE A 99 -10.26 -0.10 -11.81
N GLY A 100 -9.15 -0.73 -11.45
CA GLY A 100 -8.17 -0.27 -10.48
C GLY A 100 -8.77 -0.08 -9.10
N ASP A 101 -8.27 0.93 -8.39
CA ASP A 101 -8.75 1.26 -7.04
C ASP A 101 -10.24 1.57 -6.99
N ALA A 102 -10.84 2.05 -8.09
CA ALA A 102 -12.27 2.30 -8.19
C ALA A 102 -13.12 1.01 -8.12
N ALA A 103 -12.59 -0.14 -8.55
CA ALA A 103 -13.26 -1.43 -8.45
C ALA A 103 -12.92 -2.19 -7.18
N GLY A 104 -11.64 -2.17 -6.79
CA GLY A 104 -11.10 -3.15 -5.85
C GLY A 104 -9.82 -2.72 -5.16
N CYS A 105 -9.75 -1.50 -4.61
CA CYS A 105 -8.59 -1.06 -3.84
C CYS A 105 -8.21 -2.06 -2.73
N ILE A 106 -6.96 -2.55 -2.74
CA ILE A 106 -6.46 -3.57 -1.80
C ILE A 106 -5.99 -2.96 -0.46
N SER A 107 -5.64 -1.66 -0.44
CA SER A 107 -4.97 -0.88 0.62
C SER A 107 -3.47 -0.63 0.34
N LEU A 108 -3.09 0.66 0.39
CA LEU A 108 -1.80 1.26 -0.02
C LEU A 108 -0.52 0.69 0.60
N LEU A 109 -0.60 -0.07 1.71
CA LEU A 109 0.59 -0.43 2.49
C LEU A 109 1.51 -1.47 1.80
N GLY A 110 1.04 -2.12 0.73
CA GLY A 110 1.80 -3.13 -0.02
C GLY A 110 2.49 -2.62 -1.30
N GLY A 111 2.16 -1.42 -1.80
CA GLY A 111 2.70 -0.93 -3.08
C GLY A 111 2.24 -1.71 -4.33
N GLU A 112 1.21 -2.56 -4.20
CA GLU A 112 0.75 -3.49 -5.24
C GLU A 112 -0.29 -2.89 -6.22
N GLY A 113 -0.86 -1.72 -5.89
CA GLY A 113 -2.00 -1.15 -6.62
C GLY A 113 -1.75 -0.91 -8.12
N THR A 114 -0.56 -0.43 -8.49
CA THR A 114 -0.23 -0.18 -9.90
C THR A 114 -0.11 -1.49 -10.70
N GLY A 115 0.53 -2.51 -10.14
CA GLY A 115 0.65 -3.81 -10.80
C GLY A 115 -0.71 -4.49 -10.99
N LEU A 116 -1.59 -4.38 -10.00
CA LEU A 116 -2.98 -4.83 -10.11
C LEU A 116 -3.72 -4.06 -11.20
N ALA A 117 -3.65 -2.73 -11.23
CA ALA A 117 -4.36 -1.92 -12.22
C ALA A 117 -3.95 -2.27 -13.66
N ILE A 118 -2.65 -2.55 -13.89
CA ILE A 118 -2.15 -3.02 -15.20
C ILE A 118 -2.73 -4.40 -15.54
N THR A 119 -2.77 -5.31 -14.56
CA THR A 119 -3.34 -6.66 -14.71
C THR A 119 -4.83 -6.59 -15.05
N GLU A 120 -5.57 -5.73 -14.36
CA GLU A 120 -6.99 -5.49 -14.63
C GLU A 120 -7.21 -4.95 -16.04
N ALA A 121 -6.44 -3.94 -16.45
CA ALA A 121 -6.53 -3.38 -17.80
C ALA A 121 -6.27 -4.44 -18.89
N TYR A 122 -5.27 -5.29 -18.69
CA TYR A 122 -4.94 -6.41 -19.59
C TYR A 122 -6.11 -7.41 -19.72
N VAL A 123 -6.64 -7.86 -18.58
CA VAL A 123 -7.77 -8.82 -18.55
C VAL A 123 -9.01 -8.21 -19.19
N LEU A 124 -9.33 -6.95 -18.91
CA LEU A 124 -10.46 -6.26 -19.50
C LEU A 124 -10.36 -6.19 -21.02
N ALA A 125 -9.22 -5.74 -21.54
CA ALA A 125 -8.99 -5.65 -22.98
C ALA A 125 -9.15 -7.01 -23.68
N GLY A 126 -8.58 -8.06 -23.08
CA GLY A 126 -8.69 -9.42 -23.60
C GLY A 126 -10.09 -10.01 -23.57
N GLU A 127 -10.85 -9.82 -22.48
CA GLU A 127 -12.24 -10.31 -22.41
C GLU A 127 -13.15 -9.54 -23.38
N LEU A 128 -12.91 -8.24 -23.60
CA LEU A 128 -13.62 -7.46 -24.62
C LEU A 128 -13.34 -7.97 -26.04
N ALA A 129 -12.08 -8.25 -26.36
CA ALA A 129 -11.69 -8.82 -27.65
C ALA A 129 -12.33 -10.19 -27.88
N ARG A 130 -12.23 -11.10 -26.89
CA ARG A 130 -12.79 -12.45 -26.95
C ARG A 130 -14.33 -12.45 -27.06
N ALA A 131 -14.99 -11.45 -26.45
CA ALA A 131 -16.45 -11.33 -26.51
C ALA A 131 -16.97 -10.71 -27.83
N GLY A 132 -16.09 -10.30 -28.75
CA GLY A 132 -16.50 -9.73 -30.03
C GLY A 132 -17.36 -8.46 -29.89
N GLY A 133 -17.12 -7.66 -28.85
CA GLY A 133 -17.89 -6.45 -28.57
C GLY A 133 -19.13 -6.62 -27.68
N ASP A 134 -19.47 -7.85 -27.26
CA ASP A 134 -20.48 -8.07 -26.22
C ASP A 134 -19.92 -7.70 -24.83
N HIS A 135 -20.12 -6.44 -24.45
CA HIS A 135 -19.66 -5.90 -23.18
C HIS A 135 -20.24 -6.63 -21.96
N ARG A 136 -21.45 -7.23 -22.05
CA ARG A 136 -22.05 -7.92 -20.90
C ARG A 136 -21.25 -9.17 -20.58
N ARG A 137 -20.99 -9.98 -21.61
CA ARG A 137 -20.16 -11.18 -21.50
C ARG A 137 -18.74 -10.84 -21.05
N ALA A 138 -18.14 -9.78 -21.60
CA ALA A 138 -16.80 -9.35 -21.22
C ALA A 138 -16.72 -8.91 -19.75
N PHE A 139 -17.67 -8.09 -19.28
CA PHE A 139 -17.68 -7.61 -17.89
C PHE A 139 -17.91 -8.73 -16.89
N ASP A 140 -18.82 -9.67 -17.18
CA ASP A 140 -19.06 -10.83 -16.31
C ASP A 140 -17.80 -11.73 -16.25
N ALA A 141 -17.10 -11.93 -17.37
CA ALA A 141 -15.86 -12.72 -17.42
C ALA A 141 -14.70 -12.03 -16.67
N TYR A 142 -14.54 -10.72 -16.85
CA TYR A 142 -13.59 -9.87 -16.14
C TYR A 142 -13.78 -9.99 -14.62
N GLU A 143 -15.01 -9.76 -14.15
CA GLU A 143 -15.34 -9.76 -12.74
C GLU A 143 -15.15 -11.15 -12.12
N LYS A 144 -15.62 -12.21 -12.79
CA LYS A 144 -15.47 -13.60 -12.32
C LYS A 144 -14.01 -14.01 -12.16
N ARG A 145 -13.11 -13.51 -13.01
CA ARG A 145 -11.69 -13.86 -12.97
C ARG A 145 -10.94 -13.12 -11.87
N LEU A 146 -11.16 -11.81 -11.75
CA LEU A 146 -10.36 -10.95 -10.86
C LEU A 146 -10.90 -10.88 -9.42
N ARG A 147 -12.22 -11.04 -9.22
CA ARG A 147 -12.84 -10.92 -7.89
C ARG A 147 -12.19 -11.79 -6.81
N PRO A 148 -11.96 -13.11 -7.03
CA PRO A 148 -11.35 -13.95 -5.99
C PRO A 148 -9.92 -13.50 -5.63
N PHE A 149 -9.17 -13.04 -6.62
CA PHE A 149 -7.80 -12.56 -6.42
C PHE A 149 -7.79 -11.26 -5.59
N ILE A 150 -8.60 -10.28 -5.98
CA ILE A 150 -8.71 -8.99 -5.27
C ILE A 150 -9.24 -9.17 -3.85
N GLU A 151 -10.30 -9.97 -3.66
CA GLU A 151 -10.87 -10.23 -2.33
C GLU A 151 -9.86 -10.95 -1.42
N GLY A 152 -9.08 -11.89 -1.97
CA GLY A 152 -8.00 -12.57 -1.24
C GLY A 152 -6.90 -11.61 -0.79
N LYS A 153 -6.50 -10.69 -1.68
CA LYS A 153 -5.53 -9.63 -1.37
C LYS A 153 -6.06 -8.65 -0.32
N GLN A 154 -7.31 -8.19 -0.46
CA GLN A 154 -7.98 -7.33 0.52
C GLN A 154 -8.06 -7.98 1.91
N ALA A 155 -8.40 -9.27 1.97
CA ALA A 155 -8.45 -10.01 3.22
C ALA A 155 -7.06 -10.17 3.87
N SER A 156 -6.03 -10.40 3.06
CA SER A 156 -4.63 -10.46 3.54
C SER A 156 -4.19 -9.10 4.07
N ALA A 157 -4.39 -8.01 3.31
CA ALA A 157 -4.05 -6.66 3.73
C ALA A 157 -4.71 -6.28 5.06
N ALA A 158 -6.00 -6.60 5.24
CA ALA A 158 -6.71 -6.36 6.50
C ALA A 158 -6.09 -7.08 7.71
N LYS A 159 -5.55 -8.29 7.51
CA LYS A 159 -4.82 -9.04 8.56
C LYS A 159 -3.44 -8.43 8.83
N PHE A 160 -2.78 -7.89 7.80
CA PHE A 160 -1.45 -7.28 7.91
C PHE A 160 -1.45 -5.88 8.53
N ILE A 161 -2.60 -5.20 8.67
CA ILE A 161 -2.69 -3.87 9.33
C ILE A 161 -2.02 -3.87 10.71
N TRP A 162 -2.13 -4.96 11.46
CA TRP A 162 -1.49 -5.05 12.78
C TRP A 162 0.04 -4.99 12.71
N PHE A 163 0.67 -5.46 11.63
CA PHE A 163 2.14 -5.37 11.45
C PHE A 163 2.62 -3.92 11.27
N PHE A 164 1.82 -3.10 10.57
CA PHE A 164 2.13 -1.68 10.31
C PHE A 164 1.79 -0.77 11.50
N ALA A 165 0.68 -1.03 12.21
CA ALA A 165 0.24 -0.26 13.37
C ALA A 165 -0.14 -1.17 14.54
N THR A 166 0.88 -1.81 15.14
CA THR A 166 0.71 -2.72 16.28
C THR A 166 0.19 -1.96 17.50
N ARG A 167 -0.82 -2.53 18.17
CA ARG A 167 -1.43 -1.96 19.38
C ARG A 167 -0.62 -2.20 20.67
N THR A 168 0.41 -3.05 20.63
CA THR A 168 1.08 -3.52 21.85
C THR A 168 2.60 -3.46 21.74
N ARG A 169 3.24 -3.14 22.87
CA ARG A 169 4.71 -3.14 23.00
C ARG A 169 5.31 -4.53 22.73
N PHE A 170 4.60 -5.59 23.13
CA PHE A 170 4.99 -6.97 22.82
C PHE A 170 4.90 -7.27 21.32
N GLY A 171 3.87 -6.77 20.64
CA GLY A 171 3.75 -6.88 19.18
C GLY A 171 4.90 -6.21 18.43
N LEU A 172 5.26 -4.99 18.83
CA LEU A 172 6.44 -4.30 18.30
C LEU A 172 7.73 -5.08 18.53
N TRP A 173 7.90 -5.63 19.73
CA TRP A 173 9.07 -6.44 20.05
C TRP A 173 9.14 -7.69 19.16
N PHE A 174 8.04 -8.45 19.05
CA PHE A 174 7.97 -9.65 18.20
C PHE A 174 8.26 -9.32 16.74
N ARG A 175 7.66 -8.25 16.21
CA ARG A 175 7.93 -7.75 14.86
C ARG A 175 9.41 -7.40 14.66
N ASN A 176 10.01 -6.67 15.58
CA ASN A 176 11.42 -6.28 15.49
C ASN A 176 12.35 -7.50 15.56
N VAL A 177 12.01 -8.50 16.38
CA VAL A 177 12.72 -9.79 16.40
C VAL A 177 12.57 -10.49 15.04
N ALA A 178 11.35 -10.60 14.51
CA ALA A 178 11.10 -11.21 13.20
C ALA A 178 11.85 -10.50 12.06
N MET A 179 11.87 -9.16 12.02
CA MET A 179 12.62 -8.40 11.02
C MET A 179 14.13 -8.60 11.15
N ARG A 180 14.66 -8.72 12.37
CA ARG A 180 16.09 -9.03 12.60
C ARG A 180 16.44 -10.45 12.17
N THR A 181 15.54 -11.40 12.36
CA THR A 181 15.75 -12.80 11.95
C THR A 181 15.49 -13.05 10.46
N MET A 182 14.84 -12.14 9.74
CA MET A 182 14.72 -12.19 8.27
C MET A 182 16.07 -12.09 7.55
N ASN A 183 17.11 -11.54 8.19
CA ASN A 183 18.48 -11.58 7.66
C ASN A 183 19.16 -12.96 7.83
N PHE A 184 18.46 -13.95 8.40
CA PHE A 184 18.93 -15.33 8.52
C PHE A 184 18.43 -16.13 7.31
N GLY A 185 19.34 -16.49 6.40
CA GLY A 185 19.05 -17.08 5.07
C GLY A 185 17.99 -18.20 5.03
N PRO A 186 17.98 -19.18 5.96
CA PRO A 186 16.97 -20.24 5.99
C PRO A 186 15.53 -19.75 6.27
N LEU A 187 15.38 -18.67 7.04
CA LEU A 187 14.06 -18.10 7.37
C LEU A 187 13.51 -17.26 6.21
N ALA A 188 14.40 -16.55 5.49
CA ALA A 188 14.04 -15.74 4.34
C ALA A 188 13.38 -16.57 3.23
N THR A 189 13.86 -17.79 2.96
CA THR A 189 13.28 -18.70 1.95
C THR A 189 11.88 -19.21 2.34
N LEU A 190 11.62 -19.36 3.64
CA LEU A 190 10.32 -19.80 4.18
C LEU A 190 9.26 -18.69 4.08
N PHE A 191 9.68 -17.41 4.23
CA PHE A 191 8.82 -16.25 4.00
C PHE A 191 8.73 -15.81 2.53
N ALA A 192 9.70 -16.18 1.68
CA ALA A 192 9.67 -15.87 0.25
C ALA A 192 8.51 -16.57 -0.47
N GLY A 193 8.08 -17.75 0.00
CA GLY A 193 6.94 -18.48 -0.57
C GLY A 193 5.59 -17.79 -0.39
N SER A 194 5.43 -16.91 0.61
CA SER A 194 4.20 -16.13 0.83
C SER A 194 4.17 -14.79 0.08
N VAL A 195 5.23 -14.48 -0.69
CA VAL A 195 5.33 -13.31 -1.57
C VAL A 195 5.26 -13.76 -3.03
N ARG A 196 4.40 -14.74 -3.33
CA ARG A 196 4.06 -15.12 -4.70
C ARG A 196 2.68 -14.59 -5.04
N ASP A 197 2.68 -13.55 -5.86
CA ASP A 197 1.50 -12.96 -6.46
C ASP A 197 1.11 -13.75 -7.69
N ASP A 198 0.66 -14.99 -7.47
CA ASP A 198 0.32 -15.88 -8.56
C ASP A 198 -1.09 -15.56 -9.07
N PHE A 199 -1.23 -14.46 -9.82
CA PHE A 199 -2.35 -14.28 -10.75
C PHE A 199 -1.94 -14.81 -12.12
N GLU A 200 -2.52 -15.94 -12.52
CA GLU A 200 -2.27 -16.51 -13.84
C GLU A 200 -2.91 -15.63 -14.93
N LEU A 201 -2.06 -14.93 -15.69
CA LEU A 201 -2.50 -14.08 -16.78
C LEU A 201 -3.05 -14.96 -17.91
N PRO A 202 -4.32 -14.76 -18.32
CA PRO A 202 -4.85 -15.46 -19.48
C PRO A 202 -4.10 -15.07 -20.75
N ASP A 203 -3.86 -16.07 -21.60
CA ASP A 203 -3.37 -15.85 -22.96
C ASP A 203 -4.56 -15.42 -23.84
N TYR A 204 -4.48 -14.20 -24.34
CA TYR A 204 -5.44 -13.70 -25.32
C TYR A 204 -4.72 -13.60 -26.65
N THR A 205 -5.13 -14.44 -27.58
CA THR A 205 -4.77 -14.29 -28.99
C THR A 205 -5.63 -13.17 -29.57
N TRP A 206 -5.20 -11.92 -29.37
CA TRP A 206 -5.78 -10.76 -30.06
C TRP A 206 -5.28 -10.67 -31.51
#